data_AF-A0A0L0VU31-F1
#
_entry.id   AF-A0A0L0VU31-F1
#
_cell.length_a   1.000
_cell.length_b   1.000
_cell.length_c   1.000
_cell.angle_alpha   90.00
_cell.angle_beta   90.00
_cell.angle_gamma   90.00
#
_symmetry.space_group_name_H-M   'P 1'
#
loop_
_entity.id
_entity.type
_entity.pdbx_description
1 polymer ?
#
loop_
_entity_poly.entity_id
_entity_poly.type
_entity_poly.pdbx_seq_one_letter_code
_entity_poly.pdbx_strand_id
1 'polypeptide(L)'
;MFHQFSDVALQNNQEYMKKFNIPSLDTDNHTDDNSSPFNFSSNLTFTSNGFFNHAHKDEGDDCHLPFAFLISIPTVKRTGRLALPSDNYDVSGGHFIFRDCKFGVRFKPNMVCKMVFSQRDYVHGTLKPHEPTKFTKTGISLQIATKTTTACKKVLLGKETDYPETYFGGVEYSLKLEH
;
A
#
# COMPACT_ATOMS: atom_id res chain seq x y z
N MET A 1 -3.67 23.17 1.40
CA MET A 1 -3.93 22.36 2.62
C MET A 1 -3.67 20.86 2.38
N PHE A 2 -4.32 20.18 1.42
CA PHE A 2 -4.08 18.74 1.15
C PHE A 2 -2.67 18.39 0.63
N HIS A 3 -2.05 19.26 -0.17
CA HIS A 3 -0.68 19.07 -0.66
C HIS A 3 0.30 18.98 0.52
N GLN A 4 0.26 19.96 1.41
CA GLN A 4 1.13 20.03 2.60
C GLN A 4 1.02 18.81 3.52
N PHE A 5 -0.19 18.29 3.76
CA PHE A 5 -0.36 17.08 4.58
C PHE A 5 0.23 15.83 3.92
N SER A 6 0.02 15.69 2.60
CA SER A 6 0.52 14.53 1.87
C SER A 6 2.05 14.55 1.76
N ASP A 7 2.64 15.73 1.63
CA ASP A 7 4.10 15.91 1.62
C ASP A 7 4.70 15.54 2.97
N VAL A 8 4.08 15.97 4.08
CA VAL A 8 4.54 15.58 5.44
C VAL A 8 4.42 14.08 5.64
N ALA A 9 3.33 13.46 5.19
CA ALA A 9 3.18 12.02 5.26
C ALA A 9 4.25 11.28 4.45
N LEU A 10 4.54 11.78 3.25
CA LEU A 10 5.58 11.25 2.38
C LEU A 10 6.97 11.36 3.03
N GLN A 11 7.31 12.54 3.55
CA GLN A 11 8.58 12.81 4.22
C GLN A 11 8.77 11.91 5.44
N ASN A 12 7.74 11.75 6.28
CA ASN A 12 7.81 10.86 7.44
C ASN A 12 8.09 9.40 7.04
N ASN A 13 7.45 8.90 5.98
CA ASN A 13 7.70 7.55 5.47
C ASN A 13 9.14 7.43 4.93
N GLN A 14 9.60 8.41 4.16
CA GLN A 14 10.97 8.45 3.61
C GLN A 14 12.04 8.44 4.70
N GLU A 15 11.91 9.31 5.70
CA GLU A 15 12.84 9.39 6.82
C GLU A 15 12.88 8.09 7.61
N TYR A 16 11.72 7.47 7.84
CA TYR A 16 11.62 6.18 8.53
C TYR A 16 12.30 5.05 7.76
N MET A 17 12.04 4.95 6.45
CA MET A 17 12.67 3.95 5.60
C MET A 17 14.18 4.12 5.58
N LYS A 18 14.67 5.35 5.42
CA LYS A 18 16.10 5.66 5.45
C LYS A 18 16.74 5.29 6.79
N LYS A 19 16.09 5.63 7.92
CA LYS A 19 16.57 5.30 9.27
C LYS A 19 16.78 3.81 9.49
N PHE A 20 15.92 2.98 8.90
CA PHE A 20 15.94 1.53 9.11
C PHE A 20 16.41 0.74 7.89
N ASN A 21 17.02 1.40 6.90
CA ASN A 21 17.46 0.80 5.64
C ASN A 21 16.40 -0.12 5.02
N ILE A 22 15.14 0.34 4.99
CA ILE A 22 14.04 -0.39 4.38
C ILE A 22 14.12 -0.16 2.87
N PRO A 23 14.13 -1.23 2.05
CA PRO A 23 14.16 -1.08 0.61
C PRO A 23 12.84 -0.49 0.09
N SER A 24 12.94 0.35 -0.92
CA SER A 24 11.79 0.84 -1.66
C SER A 24 11.37 -0.15 -2.74
N LEU A 25 10.12 -0.04 -3.18
CA LEU A 25 9.57 -0.82 -4.29
C LEU A 25 10.26 -0.53 -5.64
N ASP A 26 10.86 0.64 -5.81
CA ASP A 26 11.52 1.08 -7.03
C ASP A 26 13.04 0.83 -7.04
N THR A 27 13.58 0.19 -5.98
CA THR A 27 15.02 -0.06 -5.84
C THR A 27 15.34 -1.55 -5.82
N ASP A 28 16.09 -2.03 -6.82
CA ASP A 28 16.62 -3.40 -6.85
C ASP A 28 17.83 -3.61 -5.91
N ASN A 29 18.37 -2.53 -5.34
CA ASN A 29 19.58 -2.57 -4.53
C ASN A 29 19.31 -2.25 -3.06
N HIS A 30 19.77 -3.14 -2.18
CA HIS A 30 19.93 -2.89 -0.73
C HIS A 30 21.09 -1.91 -0.41
N THR A 31 21.70 -1.29 -1.42
CA THR A 31 22.84 -0.39 -1.26
C THR A 31 22.38 1.00 -0.87
N ASP A 32 23.20 1.69 -0.08
CA ASP A 32 22.96 2.92 0.70
C ASP A 32 22.31 4.13 -0.01
N ASP A 33 22.01 4.07 -1.30
CA ASP A 33 21.40 5.16 -2.04
C ASP A 33 19.87 5.14 -1.93
N ASN A 34 19.39 5.33 -0.70
CA ASN A 34 17.98 5.52 -0.38
C ASN A 34 17.54 6.98 -0.63
N SER A 35 18.10 7.64 -1.66
CA SER A 35 17.91 9.07 -1.95
C SER A 35 16.76 9.36 -2.93
N SER A 36 16.13 8.33 -3.50
CA SER A 36 15.04 8.52 -4.45
C SER A 36 13.86 9.24 -3.77
N PRO A 37 13.32 10.30 -4.41
CA PRO A 37 12.15 11.02 -3.89
C PRO A 37 10.87 10.16 -3.92
N PHE A 38 10.93 8.93 -4.42
CA PHE A 38 9.82 7.98 -4.49
C PHE A 38 9.89 6.87 -3.43
N ASN A 39 10.87 6.91 -2.51
CA ASN A 39 11.07 5.89 -1.46
C ASN A 39 10.15 6.07 -0.26
N PHE A 40 8.87 5.73 -0.39
CA PHE A 40 7.88 5.94 0.69
C PHE A 40 7.05 4.71 1.07
N SER A 41 7.34 3.56 0.46
CA SER A 41 6.65 2.31 0.72
C SER A 41 7.54 1.11 0.44
N SER A 42 7.32 0.04 1.22
CA SER A 42 8.01 -1.25 1.04
C SER A 42 7.11 -2.33 0.44
N ASN A 43 5.81 -2.07 0.27
CA ASN A 43 4.85 -3.04 -0.23
C ASN A 43 3.73 -2.38 -1.04
N LEU A 44 3.35 -3.03 -2.14
CA LEU A 44 2.31 -2.59 -3.07
C LEU A 44 1.22 -3.65 -3.14
N THR A 45 -0.03 -3.25 -2.85
CA THR A 45 -1.18 -4.16 -2.92
C THR A 45 -2.19 -3.68 -3.94
N PHE A 46 -2.70 -4.61 -4.76
CA PHE A 46 -3.79 -4.36 -5.70
C PHE A 46 -5.05 -5.07 -5.25
N THR A 47 -6.17 -4.37 -5.28
CA THR A 47 -7.50 -4.93 -5.02
C THR A 47 -8.43 -4.60 -6.19
N SER A 48 -9.29 -5.53 -6.58
CA SER A 48 -10.22 -5.33 -7.71
C SER A 48 -11.37 -6.35 -7.65
N ASN A 49 -12.28 -6.28 -8.61
CA ASN A 49 -13.30 -7.30 -8.88
C ASN A 49 -14.20 -7.55 -7.67
N GLY A 50 -14.86 -6.51 -7.18
CA GLY A 50 -15.80 -6.62 -6.07
C GLY A 50 -15.16 -6.64 -4.69
N PHE A 51 -13.86 -6.32 -4.59
CA PHE A 51 -13.16 -6.25 -3.31
C PHE A 51 -13.87 -5.33 -2.31
N PHE A 52 -13.96 -5.82 -1.08
CA PHE A 52 -14.39 -5.07 0.08
C PHE A 52 -13.76 -5.69 1.33
N ASN A 53 -13.70 -4.94 2.42
CA ASN A 53 -13.18 -5.42 3.69
C ASN A 53 -14.01 -4.90 4.87
N HIS A 54 -13.99 -5.66 5.95
CA HIS A 54 -14.60 -5.22 7.21
C HIS A 54 -13.86 -4.01 7.76
N ALA A 55 -14.53 -3.22 8.59
CA ALA A 55 -13.90 -2.06 9.21
C ALA A 55 -12.78 -2.51 10.17
N HIS A 56 -11.55 -2.04 9.97
CA HIS A 56 -10.35 -2.47 10.68
C HIS A 56 -9.35 -1.31 10.84
N LYS A 57 -8.26 -1.58 11.55
CA LYS A 57 -7.02 -0.79 11.55
C LYS A 57 -5.92 -1.66 10.97
N ASP A 58 -4.93 -1.05 10.35
CA ASP A 58 -3.81 -1.80 9.74
C ASP A 58 -2.75 -2.14 10.79
N GLU A 59 -3.05 -3.12 11.64
CA GLU A 59 -2.18 -3.56 12.74
C GLU A 59 -0.88 -4.22 12.26
N GLY A 60 -0.87 -4.71 11.01
CA GLY A 60 0.30 -5.32 10.36
C GLY A 60 1.36 -4.30 9.90
N ASP A 61 0.99 -3.02 9.78
CA ASP A 61 1.88 -1.95 9.33
C ASP A 61 2.62 -1.33 10.50
N ASP A 62 3.75 -0.66 10.27
CA ASP A 62 4.58 -0.18 11.38
C ASP A 62 3.86 0.89 12.23
N CYS A 63 3.89 0.76 13.56
CA CYS A 63 3.20 1.68 14.48
C CYS A 63 3.76 3.10 14.50
N HIS A 64 5.00 3.29 14.07
CA HIS A 64 5.65 4.60 14.02
C HIS A 64 5.32 5.37 12.74
N LEU A 65 4.63 4.71 11.79
CA LEU A 65 4.24 5.29 10.52
C LEU A 65 2.73 5.47 10.47
N PRO A 66 2.25 6.71 10.69
CA PRO A 66 0.82 6.92 10.79
C PRO A 66 0.12 6.74 9.45
N PHE A 67 0.78 6.96 8.32
CA PHE A 67 0.09 7.16 7.04
C PHE A 67 0.25 6.02 6.03
N ALA A 68 -0.85 5.72 5.35
CA ALA A 68 -0.87 4.96 4.12
C ALA A 68 -1.47 5.73 2.96
N PHE A 69 -1.16 5.23 1.76
CA PHE A 69 -1.59 5.79 0.50
C PHE A 69 -2.53 4.82 -0.19
N LEU A 70 -3.67 5.32 -0.66
CA LEU A 70 -4.62 4.59 -1.49
C LEU A 70 -4.89 5.37 -2.77
N ILE A 71 -4.90 4.66 -3.89
CA ILE A 71 -5.46 5.14 -5.16
C ILE A 71 -6.63 4.23 -5.53
N SER A 72 -7.79 4.80 -5.81
CA SER A 72 -8.94 4.10 -6.39
C SER A 72 -9.14 4.56 -7.84
N ILE A 73 -9.20 3.59 -8.75
CA ILE A 73 -9.23 3.82 -10.20
C ILE A 73 -10.39 3.03 -10.82
N PRO A 74 -11.27 3.66 -11.62
CA PRO A 74 -12.27 2.93 -12.39
C PRO A 74 -11.59 2.16 -13.53
N THR A 75 -11.80 0.85 -13.61
CA THR A 75 -11.11 -0.03 -14.58
C THR A 75 -12.05 -1.07 -15.21
N VAL A 76 -11.64 -1.59 -16.36
CA VAL A 76 -12.26 -2.76 -17.01
C VAL A 76 -11.68 -4.04 -16.40
N LYS A 77 -12.53 -4.87 -15.79
CA LYS A 77 -12.15 -6.10 -15.06
C LYS A 77 -11.16 -6.98 -15.83
N ARG A 78 -11.46 -7.23 -17.11
CA ARG A 78 -10.69 -8.15 -17.96
C ARG A 78 -9.33 -7.61 -18.38
N THR A 79 -9.20 -6.29 -18.56
CA THR A 79 -8.03 -5.69 -19.23
C THR A 79 -7.23 -4.75 -18.35
N GLY A 80 -7.73 -4.38 -17.17
CA GLY A 80 -7.10 -3.36 -16.31
C GLY A 80 -7.13 -1.93 -16.86
N ARG A 81 -7.45 -1.74 -18.14
CA ARG A 81 -7.62 -0.41 -18.77
C ARG A 81 -8.54 0.49 -17.96
N LEU A 82 -8.20 1.77 -17.90
CA LEU A 82 -9.04 2.82 -17.33
C LEU A 82 -10.42 2.79 -17.98
N ALA A 83 -11.46 2.82 -17.17
CA ALA A 83 -12.81 3.01 -17.64
C ALA A 83 -13.14 4.51 -17.65
N LEU A 84 -13.60 4.99 -18.79
CA LEU A 84 -13.94 6.38 -19.03
C LEU A 84 -15.45 6.60 -18.86
N PRO A 85 -15.90 7.85 -18.62
CA PRO A 85 -17.33 8.16 -18.60
C PRO A 85 -18.06 7.74 -19.87
N SER A 86 -17.40 7.83 -21.03
CA SER A 86 -17.93 7.42 -22.34
C SER A 86 -18.16 5.92 -22.47
N ASP A 87 -17.56 5.09 -21.60
CA ASP A 87 -17.71 3.64 -21.65
C ASP A 87 -19.00 3.14 -20.99
N ASN A 88 -19.84 4.05 -20.49
CA ASN A 88 -21.03 3.77 -19.67
C ASN A 88 -20.67 3.02 -18.38
N TYR A 89 -19.67 3.52 -17.65
CA TYR A 89 -19.28 2.97 -16.35
C TYR A 89 -20.46 2.96 -15.37
N ASP A 90 -20.73 1.79 -14.78
CA ASP A 90 -21.97 1.50 -14.05
C ASP A 90 -21.73 0.97 -12.62
N VAL A 91 -20.49 1.02 -12.13
CA VAL A 91 -20.20 0.58 -10.76
C VAL A 91 -20.73 1.62 -9.77
N SER A 92 -21.45 1.12 -8.77
CA SER A 92 -21.92 1.91 -7.62
C SER A 92 -21.44 1.32 -6.30
N GLY A 93 -21.65 2.05 -5.19
CA GLY A 93 -21.15 1.65 -3.86
C GLY A 93 -19.62 1.63 -3.79
N GLY A 94 -19.06 0.76 -2.94
CA GLY A 94 -17.60 0.66 -2.81
C GLY A 94 -16.94 1.84 -2.12
N HIS A 95 -17.68 2.55 -1.25
CA HIS A 95 -17.18 3.76 -0.59
C HIS A 95 -16.17 3.40 0.49
N PHE A 96 -15.20 4.28 0.71
CA PHE A 96 -14.25 4.15 1.80
C PHE A 96 -14.79 4.87 3.02
N ILE A 97 -14.89 4.19 4.16
CA ILE A 97 -15.47 4.74 5.39
C ILE A 97 -14.40 4.91 6.46
N PHE A 98 -14.53 5.96 7.25
CA PHE A 98 -13.81 6.16 8.50
C PHE A 98 -14.85 6.10 9.62
N ARG A 99 -15.04 4.91 10.19
CA ARG A 99 -16.15 4.61 11.09
C ARG A 99 -16.12 5.51 12.32
N ASP A 100 -14.94 5.63 12.94
CA ASP A 100 -14.78 6.37 14.19
C ASP A 100 -14.95 7.89 13.96
N CYS A 101 -14.63 8.36 12.74
CA CYS A 101 -14.79 9.75 12.32
C CYS A 101 -16.19 10.06 11.77
N LYS A 102 -17.08 9.06 11.64
CA LYS A 102 -18.46 9.19 11.15
C LYS A 102 -18.57 9.85 9.76
N PHE A 103 -17.57 9.65 8.89
CA PHE A 103 -17.63 10.10 7.51
C PHE A 103 -17.16 9.01 6.54
N GLY A 104 -17.49 9.20 5.26
CA GLY A 104 -17.04 8.32 4.19
C GLY A 104 -16.69 9.10 2.93
N VAL A 105 -15.71 8.59 2.20
CA VAL A 105 -15.30 9.07 0.89
C VAL A 105 -16.08 8.29 -0.17
N ARG A 106 -16.97 9.00 -0.85
CA ARG A 106 -17.70 8.47 -2.00
C ARG A 106 -16.80 8.52 -3.23
N PHE A 107 -16.36 7.36 -3.73
CA PHE A 107 -15.74 7.28 -5.05
C PHE A 107 -16.80 7.51 -6.12
N LYS A 108 -16.77 8.68 -6.76
CA LYS A 108 -17.64 8.93 -7.91
C LYS A 108 -17.21 8.04 -9.08
N PRO A 109 -18.15 7.55 -9.90
CA PRO A 109 -17.90 6.57 -10.96
C PRO A 109 -16.86 7.02 -12.03
N ASN A 110 -16.56 8.31 -12.09
CA ASN A 110 -15.76 8.93 -13.14
C ASN A 110 -14.47 9.62 -12.63
N MET A 111 -13.94 9.24 -11.47
CA MET A 111 -12.77 9.92 -10.91
C MET A 111 -11.75 8.91 -10.38
N VAL A 112 -10.47 9.20 -10.65
CA VAL A 112 -9.37 8.64 -9.87
C VAL A 112 -9.35 9.36 -8.52
N CYS A 113 -9.40 8.60 -7.43
CA CYS A 113 -9.32 9.14 -6.08
C CYS A 113 -7.97 8.76 -5.48
N LYS A 114 -7.18 9.76 -5.06
CA LYS A 114 -5.99 9.56 -4.24
C LYS A 114 -6.29 9.96 -2.81
N MET A 115 -5.85 9.15 -1.85
CA MET A 115 -6.08 9.37 -0.44
C MET A 115 -4.80 9.07 0.35
N VAL A 116 -4.53 9.92 1.32
CA VAL A 116 -3.55 9.70 2.38
C VAL A 116 -4.31 9.73 3.69
N PHE A 117 -4.13 8.74 4.55
CA PHE A 117 -4.92 8.62 5.77
C PHE A 117 -4.14 7.94 6.88
N SER A 118 -4.51 8.25 8.14
CA SER A 118 -3.91 7.57 9.28
C SER A 118 -4.54 6.19 9.48
N GLN A 119 -3.86 5.15 9.02
CA GLN A 119 -4.39 3.79 8.93
C GLN A 119 -4.42 3.05 10.27
N ARG A 120 -3.55 3.45 11.22
CA ARG A 120 -3.47 2.85 12.55
C ARG A 120 -4.34 3.56 13.59
N ASP A 121 -4.60 4.85 13.38
CA ASP A 121 -5.35 5.64 14.36
C ASP A 121 -6.85 5.47 14.19
N TYR A 122 -7.33 5.35 12.96
CA TYR A 122 -8.77 5.36 12.65
C TYR A 122 -9.24 4.05 12.04
N VAL A 123 -10.35 3.52 12.58
CA VAL A 123 -11.01 2.36 11.97
C VAL A 123 -11.61 2.75 10.63
N HIS A 124 -11.20 2.03 9.59
CA HIS A 124 -11.55 2.31 8.22
C HIS A 124 -11.88 1.03 7.44
N GLY A 125 -12.45 1.18 6.25
CA GLY A 125 -12.76 0.04 5.40
C GLY A 125 -13.49 0.42 4.12
N THR A 126 -13.61 -0.54 3.22
CA THR A 126 -14.30 -0.39 1.94
C THR A 126 -15.62 -1.13 1.99
N LEU A 127 -16.72 -0.40 1.77
CA LEU A 127 -18.05 -1.00 1.67
C LEU A 127 -18.15 -1.90 0.44
N LYS A 128 -19.08 -2.87 0.46
CA LYS A 128 -19.32 -3.74 -0.69
C LYS A 128 -19.73 -2.93 -1.93
N PRO A 129 -19.05 -3.08 -3.08
CA PRO A 129 -19.47 -2.44 -4.32
C PRO A 129 -20.58 -3.25 -5.04
N HIS A 130 -21.29 -2.58 -5.94
CA HIS A 130 -22.17 -3.23 -6.91
C HIS A 130 -21.57 -3.02 -8.31
N GLU A 131 -21.18 -4.13 -8.96
CA GLU A 131 -20.43 -4.15 -10.22
C GLU A 131 -21.15 -5.00 -11.28
N PRO A 132 -22.24 -4.50 -11.87
CA PRO A 132 -23.15 -5.31 -12.67
C PRO A 132 -22.58 -5.76 -14.01
N THR A 133 -21.65 -5.02 -14.61
CA THR A 133 -21.06 -5.37 -15.92
C THR A 133 -19.55 -5.58 -15.84
N LYS A 134 -18.83 -5.16 -16.89
CA LYS A 134 -17.40 -5.40 -17.13
C LYS A 134 -16.47 -4.47 -16.33
N PHE A 135 -17.01 -3.56 -15.54
CA PHE A 135 -16.26 -2.54 -14.82
C PHE A 135 -16.07 -2.87 -13.34
N THR A 136 -14.99 -2.38 -12.75
CA THR A 136 -14.68 -2.47 -11.32
C THR A 136 -13.99 -1.19 -10.83
N LYS A 137 -13.67 -1.12 -9.53
CA LYS A 137 -12.71 -0.17 -8.97
C LYS A 137 -11.46 -0.93 -8.57
N THR A 138 -10.34 -0.61 -9.22
CA THR A 138 -9.03 -1.09 -8.78
C THR A 138 -8.52 -0.19 -7.67
N GLY A 139 -8.28 -0.76 -6.49
CA GLY A 139 -7.55 -0.13 -5.40
C GLY A 139 -6.06 -0.45 -5.51
N ILE A 140 -5.22 0.56 -5.26
CA ILE A 140 -3.77 0.43 -5.17
C ILE A 140 -3.37 1.02 -3.81
N SER A 141 -2.81 0.19 -2.93
CA SER A 141 -2.41 0.62 -1.58
C SER A 141 -0.90 0.50 -1.42
N LEU A 142 -0.29 1.51 -0.81
CA LEU A 142 1.14 1.56 -0.50
C LEU A 142 1.32 1.83 1.00
N GLN A 143 2.07 0.96 1.65
CA GLN A 143 2.31 0.96 3.09
C GLN A 143 3.76 0.58 3.42
N ILE A 144 4.08 0.52 4.72
CA ILE A 144 5.34 -0.02 5.23
C ILE A 144 5.00 -1.04 6.31
N ALA A 145 5.27 -2.32 6.01
CA ALA A 145 4.91 -3.43 6.88
C ALA A 145 5.84 -3.54 8.10
N THR A 146 5.28 -3.89 9.27
CA THR A 146 6.04 -4.16 10.50
C THR A 146 7.05 -5.29 10.29
N LYS A 147 6.67 -6.32 9.53
CA LYS A 147 7.55 -7.48 9.25
C LYS A 147 8.81 -7.06 8.50
N THR A 148 8.68 -6.28 7.43
CA THR A 148 9.82 -5.76 6.66
C THR A 148 10.71 -4.89 7.54
N THR A 149 10.12 -3.95 8.28
CA THR A 149 10.89 -3.10 9.21
C THR A 149 11.65 -3.94 10.23
N THR A 150 11.01 -4.96 10.81
CA THR A 150 11.64 -5.84 11.81
C THR A 150 12.81 -6.61 11.22
N ALA A 151 12.68 -7.11 9.99
CA ALA A 151 13.78 -7.77 9.28
C ALA A 151 14.96 -6.82 9.06
N CYS A 152 14.72 -5.61 8.52
CA CYS A 152 15.77 -4.63 8.28
C CYS A 152 16.46 -4.17 9.58
N LYS A 153 15.69 -3.97 10.68
CA LYS A 153 16.25 -3.67 12.01
C LYS A 153 17.19 -4.77 12.50
N LYS A 154 16.88 -6.05 12.28
CA LYS A 154 17.76 -7.16 12.65
C LYS A 154 19.07 -7.12 11.86
N VAL A 155 18.99 -6.91 10.55
CA VAL A 155 20.17 -6.77 9.67
C VAL A 155 21.07 -5.63 10.14
N LEU A 156 20.51 -4.43 10.39
CA LEU A 156 21.27 -3.28 10.88
C LEU A 156 21.95 -3.49 12.24
N LEU A 157 21.38 -4.35 13.09
CA LEU A 157 21.94 -4.69 14.39
C LEU A 157 22.98 -5.83 14.31
N GLY A 158 23.33 -6.31 13.11
CA GLY A 158 24.19 -7.48 12.91
C GLY A 158 23.57 -8.77 13.44
N LYS A 159 22.24 -8.82 13.59
CA LYS A 159 21.47 -10.00 14.03
C LYS A 159 20.89 -10.73 12.83
N GLU A 160 21.70 -10.99 11.81
CA GLU A 160 21.34 -11.96 10.79
C GLU A 160 21.09 -13.29 11.49
N THR A 161 19.91 -13.87 11.30
CA THR A 161 19.73 -15.26 11.70
C THR A 161 20.48 -16.11 10.69
N ASP A 162 21.27 -17.08 11.14
CA ASP A 162 22.03 -18.05 10.33
C ASP A 162 21.17 -18.94 9.39
N TYR A 163 19.92 -18.54 9.16
CA TYR A 163 18.87 -19.26 8.44
C TYR A 163 18.40 -18.45 7.23
N PRO A 164 19.22 -18.31 6.17
CA PRO A 164 18.84 -17.60 4.94
C PRO A 164 17.51 -18.10 4.34
N GLU A 165 17.16 -19.37 4.54
CA GLU A 165 15.90 -19.99 4.13
C GLU A 165 14.65 -19.37 4.79
N THR A 166 14.80 -18.61 5.87
CA THR A 166 13.68 -17.91 6.53
C THR A 166 13.28 -16.61 5.82
N TYR A 167 14.07 -16.18 4.83
CA TYR A 167 13.80 -14.99 4.02
C TYR A 167 13.29 -15.39 2.64
N PHE A 168 12.30 -14.65 2.13
CA PHE A 168 11.59 -14.95 0.89
C PHE A 168 12.49 -15.01 -0.38
N GLY A 169 13.75 -14.56 -0.28
CA GLY A 169 14.78 -14.66 -1.34
C GLY A 169 16.04 -15.45 -0.95
N GLY A 170 16.17 -15.96 0.28
CA GLY A 170 17.37 -16.70 0.70
C GLY A 170 17.39 -18.16 0.25
N VAL A 171 16.26 -18.68 -0.26
CA VAL A 171 16.21 -20.00 -0.90
C VAL A 171 17.13 -20.05 -2.13
N GLU A 172 17.17 -18.99 -2.94
CA GLU A 172 18.09 -18.93 -4.09
C GLU A 172 19.57 -18.83 -3.68
N TYR A 173 19.85 -18.22 -2.53
CA TYR A 173 21.20 -18.16 -1.96
C TYR A 173 21.67 -19.55 -1.51
N SER A 174 20.81 -20.32 -0.85
CA SER A 174 21.10 -21.71 -0.46
C SER A 174 21.30 -22.63 -1.68
N LEU A 175 20.52 -22.45 -2.75
CA LEU A 175 20.65 -23.23 -3.99
C LEU A 175 21.98 -22.99 -4.74
N LYS A 176 22.65 -21.85 -4.50
CA LYS A 176 23.95 -21.54 -5.11
C LYS A 176 25.15 -22.05 -4.30
N LEU A 177 24.94 -22.47 -3.06
CA LEU A 177 25.99 -22.99 -2.17
C LEU A 177 26.16 -24.52 -2.26
N GLU A 178 25.29 -25.22 -3.00
CA GLU A 178 25.35 -26.68 -3.20
C GLU A 178 26.14 -27.11 -4.46
N HIS A 179 26.98 -26.25 -5.01
CA HIS A 179 27.90 -26.54 -6.13
C HIS A 179 29.33 -26.10 -5.81
#